data_AF-A0A1W9IMA8-F1
#
_entry.id   AF-A0A1W9IMA8-F1
#
_cell.length_a   1.000
_cell.length_b   1.000
_cell.length_c   1.000
_cell.angle_alpha   90.00
_cell.angle_beta   90.00
_cell.angle_gamma   90.00
#
_symmetry.space_group_name_H-M   'P 1'
#
loop_
_entity.id
_entity.type
_entity.pdbx_description
1 polymer ?
#
loop_
_entity_poly.entity_id
_entity_poly.type
_entity_poly.pdbx_seq_one_letter_code
_entity_poly.pdbx_strand_id
1 'polypeptide(L)'
;MKAAVNVLWILLSLVGALALAHVVGVVNPTEKVNGLWLVVAAGCIYVLAYRFYGRWLARQVVELNNQHVTPAVRLNDGVNFHPTNKVVLFGHHFAAIAGAGPLLGPVLAAQFGFLPGFLWLVIGAVLAGAVQDFIILVASMRRNGRSLPEIAHDELGSVTGTATAVAVLFIVVVALAGLGFAVVNALFHNAWGTFTIAMTIPIGFMMGFYLQK
;
A
#
# COMPACT_ATOMS: atom_id res chain seq x y z
N MET A 1 30.91 -6.74 -12.21
CA MET A 1 29.47 -6.69 -11.84
C MET A 1 29.16 -5.87 -10.58
N LYS A 2 29.77 -6.13 -9.41
CA LYS A 2 29.50 -5.35 -8.18
C LYS A 2 29.75 -3.84 -8.32
N ALA A 3 30.83 -3.45 -9.02
CA ALA A 3 31.15 -2.04 -9.28
C ALA A 3 30.06 -1.33 -10.11
N ALA A 4 29.56 -1.95 -11.19
CA ALA A 4 28.50 -1.37 -12.02
C ALA A 4 27.19 -1.18 -11.24
N VAL A 5 26.85 -2.13 -10.36
CA VAL A 5 25.67 -2.02 -9.49
C VAL A 5 25.84 -0.89 -8.47
N ASN A 6 27.03 -0.73 -7.88
CA ASN A 6 27.29 0.37 -6.95
C ASN A 6 27.21 1.73 -7.65
N VAL A 7 27.75 1.84 -8.87
CA VAL A 7 27.65 3.05 -9.70
C VAL A 7 26.19 3.38 -10.01
N LEU A 8 25.34 2.38 -10.29
CA LEU A 8 23.91 2.58 -10.49
C LEU A 8 23.22 3.15 -9.25
N TRP A 9 23.54 2.65 -8.05
CA TRP A 9 22.96 3.17 -6.80
C TRP A 9 23.43 4.60 -6.51
N ILE A 10 24.69 4.90 -6.80
CA ILE A 10 25.23 6.27 -6.67
C ILE A 10 24.50 7.21 -7.64
N LEU A 11 24.37 6.84 -8.91
CA LEU A 11 23.63 7.63 -9.90
C LEU A 11 22.17 7.85 -9.48
N LEU A 12 21.48 6.80 -9.01
CA LEU A 12 20.11 6.91 -8.53
C LEU A 12 20.00 7.85 -7.32
N SER A 13 20.95 7.78 -6.39
CA SER A 13 20.97 8.67 -5.22
C SER A 13 21.25 10.13 -5.60
N LEU A 14 22.13 10.36 -6.59
CA LEU A 14 22.42 11.70 -7.11
C LEU A 14 21.21 12.29 -7.84
N VAL A 15 20.52 11.51 -8.66
CA VAL A 15 19.28 11.93 -9.34
C VAL A 15 18.19 12.25 -8.32
N GLY A 16 18.02 11.41 -7.29
CA GLY A 16 17.08 11.67 -6.20
C GLY A 16 17.42 12.94 -5.42
N ALA A 17 18.70 13.17 -5.11
CA ALA A 17 19.15 14.35 -4.40
C ALA A 17 18.95 15.64 -5.21
N LEU A 18 19.27 15.62 -6.51
CA LEU A 18 19.04 16.75 -7.41
C LEU A 18 17.55 17.06 -7.57
N ALA A 19 16.72 16.03 -7.76
CA ALA A 19 15.27 16.19 -7.85
C ALA A 19 14.69 16.77 -6.54
N LEU A 20 15.15 16.28 -5.38
CA LEU A 20 14.73 16.81 -4.08
C LEU A 20 15.21 18.26 -3.88
N ALA A 21 16.43 18.60 -4.32
CA ALA A 21 16.95 19.97 -4.25
C ALA A 21 16.14 20.96 -5.10
N HIS A 22 15.63 20.53 -6.25
CA HIS A 22 14.66 21.30 -7.05
C HIS A 22 13.31 21.42 -6.34
N VAL A 23 12.80 20.35 -5.73
CA VAL A 23 11.52 20.36 -5.00
C VAL A 23 11.54 21.30 -3.79
N VAL A 24 12.66 21.34 -3.06
CA VAL A 24 12.83 22.21 -1.87
C VAL A 24 13.08 23.68 -2.26
N GLY A 25 13.34 23.97 -3.54
CA GLY A 25 13.62 25.33 -4.01
C GLY A 25 15.03 25.83 -3.72
N VAL A 26 15.98 24.93 -3.40
CA VAL A 26 17.39 25.28 -3.12
C VAL A 26 18.12 25.69 -4.40
N VAL A 27 17.79 25.06 -5.53
CA VAL A 27 18.45 25.32 -6.83
C VAL A 27 17.81 26.49 -7.56
N ASN A 28 16.48 26.59 -7.56
CA ASN A 28 15.71 27.66 -8.20
C ASN A 28 14.54 28.09 -7.29
N PRO A 29 14.72 29.13 -6.43
CA PRO A 29 13.67 29.59 -5.53
C PRO A 29 12.43 30.19 -6.23
N THR A 30 12.59 30.63 -7.47
CA THR A 30 11.55 31.33 -8.25
C THR A 30 10.78 30.44 -9.22
N GLU A 31 11.18 29.17 -9.37
CA GLU A 31 10.53 28.23 -10.28
C GLU A 31 9.28 27.63 -9.61
N LYS A 32 8.16 27.58 -10.34
CA LYS A 32 6.97 26.87 -9.86
C LYS A 32 7.29 25.37 -9.79
N VAL A 33 6.97 24.74 -8.67
CA VAL A 33 7.22 23.32 -8.44
C VAL A 33 6.64 22.47 -9.59
N ASN A 34 7.53 21.78 -10.32
CA ASN A 34 7.12 20.86 -11.37
C ASN A 34 6.76 19.49 -10.77
N GLY A 35 5.60 18.96 -11.15
CA GLY A 35 5.15 17.61 -10.75
C GLY A 35 6.13 16.51 -11.16
N LEU A 36 6.90 16.69 -12.23
CA LEU A 36 7.93 15.74 -12.64
C LEU A 36 9.00 15.57 -11.55
N TRP A 37 9.48 16.67 -10.97
CA TRP A 37 10.52 16.62 -9.94
C TRP A 37 10.04 15.92 -8.68
N LEU A 38 8.75 16.06 -8.33
CA LEU A 38 8.13 15.34 -7.22
C LEU A 38 8.14 13.83 -7.42
N VAL A 39 7.68 13.39 -8.58
CA VAL A 39 7.58 11.96 -8.90
C VAL A 39 8.97 11.34 -8.96
N VAL A 40 9.94 12.04 -9.58
CA VAL A 40 11.32 11.56 -9.65
C VAL A 40 11.96 11.48 -8.25
N ALA A 41 11.79 12.52 -7.42
CA ALA A 41 12.33 12.52 -6.06
C ALA A 41 11.71 11.39 -5.20
N ALA A 42 10.38 11.29 -5.18
CA ALA A 42 9.69 10.23 -4.44
C ALA A 42 10.05 8.83 -4.96
N GLY A 43 10.08 8.64 -6.28
CA GLY A 43 10.45 7.37 -6.90
C GLY A 43 11.86 6.92 -6.54
N CYS A 44 12.84 7.83 -6.58
CA CYS A 44 14.21 7.52 -6.16
C CYS A 44 14.26 7.12 -4.68
N ILE A 45 13.58 7.87 -3.81
CA ILE A 45 13.55 7.59 -2.37
C ILE A 45 12.90 6.21 -2.11
N TYR A 46 11.79 5.89 -2.75
CA TYR A 46 11.11 4.60 -2.58
C TYR A 46 11.94 3.42 -3.09
N VAL A 47 12.65 3.57 -4.21
CA VAL A 47 13.55 2.51 -4.71
C VAL A 47 14.72 2.28 -3.74
N LEU A 48 15.32 3.35 -3.22
CA LEU A 48 16.38 3.25 -2.22
C LEU A 48 15.85 2.64 -0.91
N ALA A 49 14.70 3.09 -0.42
CA ALA A 49 14.05 2.58 0.78
C ALA A 49 13.72 1.09 0.65
N TYR A 50 13.09 0.66 -0.46
CA TYR A 50 12.80 -0.74 -0.72
C TYR A 50 14.07 -1.60 -0.68
N ARG A 51 15.15 -1.12 -1.29
CA ARG A 51 16.40 -1.88 -1.41
C ARG A 51 17.21 -1.98 -0.12
N PHE A 52 17.31 -0.90 0.65
CA PHE A 52 18.13 -0.84 1.86
C PHE A 52 17.29 -1.14 3.10
N TYR A 53 16.25 -0.34 3.33
CA TYR A 53 15.40 -0.45 4.51
C TYR A 53 14.49 -1.68 4.44
N GLY A 54 13.84 -1.95 3.30
CA GLY A 54 13.02 -3.14 3.11
C GLY A 54 13.82 -4.44 3.26
N ARG A 55 15.07 -4.47 2.77
CA ARG A 55 15.97 -5.62 2.96
C ARG A 55 16.41 -5.80 4.40
N TRP A 56 16.65 -4.71 5.12
CA TRP A 56 16.96 -4.75 6.55
C TRP A 56 15.75 -5.30 7.34
N LEU A 57 14.55 -4.77 7.08
CA LEU A 57 13.30 -5.20 7.71
C LEU A 57 13.04 -6.70 7.48
N ALA A 58 13.18 -7.15 6.23
CA ALA A 58 13.01 -8.55 5.85
C ALA A 58 13.99 -9.51 6.53
N ARG A 59 15.22 -9.06 6.84
CA ARG A 59 16.30 -9.95 7.32
C ARG A 59 16.56 -9.86 8.82
N GLN A 60 16.35 -8.70 9.42
CA GLN A 60 16.75 -8.43 10.81
C GLN A 60 15.54 -8.29 11.73
N VAL A 61 14.41 -7.80 11.22
CA VAL A 61 13.20 -7.61 12.04
C VAL A 61 12.28 -8.80 11.90
N VAL A 62 11.95 -9.15 10.66
CA VAL A 62 10.97 -10.20 10.38
C VAL A 62 11.64 -11.56 10.14
N GLU A 63 12.93 -11.60 9.83
CA GLU A 63 13.70 -12.84 9.62
C GLU A 63 13.01 -13.80 8.63
N LEU A 64 12.78 -13.32 7.40
CA LEU A 64 12.20 -14.15 6.34
C LEU A 64 13.12 -15.33 6.00
N ASN A 65 12.57 -16.54 6.10
CA ASN A 65 13.23 -17.78 5.73
C ASN A 65 12.56 -18.39 4.48
N ASN A 66 13.34 -18.57 3.42
CA ASN A 66 12.88 -19.16 2.15
C ASN A 66 12.54 -20.66 2.25
N GLN A 67 12.94 -21.33 3.35
CA GLN A 67 12.59 -22.73 3.59
C GLN A 67 11.16 -22.90 4.12
N HIS A 68 10.52 -21.84 4.59
CA HIS A 68 9.13 -21.90 5.04
C HIS A 68 8.17 -21.91 3.86
N VAL A 69 7.46 -23.03 3.69
CA VAL A 69 6.41 -23.18 2.70
C VAL A 69 5.21 -22.33 3.11
N THR A 70 4.69 -21.54 2.17
CA THR A 70 3.54 -20.66 2.43
C THR A 70 2.25 -21.47 2.68
N PRO A 71 1.29 -20.92 3.45
CA PRO A 71 0.00 -21.58 3.68
C PRO A 71 -0.73 -21.95 2.39
N ALA A 72 -0.60 -21.12 1.35
CA ALA A 72 -1.19 -21.37 0.03
C ALA A 72 -0.75 -22.71 -0.61
N VAL A 73 0.47 -23.18 -0.32
CA VAL A 73 0.98 -24.47 -0.82
C VAL A 73 0.76 -25.57 0.21
N ARG A 74 0.97 -25.27 1.50
CA ARG A 74 0.89 -26.26 2.58
C ARG A 74 -0.53 -26.74 2.90
N LEU A 75 -1.50 -25.83 2.84
CA LEU A 75 -2.92 -26.07 3.15
C LEU A 75 -3.79 -26.08 1.89
N ASN A 76 -3.18 -26.31 0.72
CA ASN A 76 -3.81 -26.16 -0.60
C ASN A 76 -5.11 -26.98 -0.71
N ASP A 77 -6.24 -26.31 -0.51
CA ASP A 77 -7.59 -26.89 -0.52
C ASP A 77 -8.33 -26.58 -1.83
N GLY A 78 -7.71 -25.79 -2.72
CA GLY A 78 -8.30 -25.35 -3.99
C GLY A 78 -9.39 -24.30 -3.84
N VAL A 79 -9.71 -23.85 -2.62
CA VAL A 79 -10.79 -22.92 -2.32
C VAL A 79 -10.26 -21.70 -1.54
N ASN A 80 -9.81 -21.89 -0.30
CA ASN A 80 -9.28 -20.80 0.54
C ASN A 80 -7.76 -20.63 0.38
N PHE A 81 -7.06 -21.72 0.15
CA PHE A 81 -5.62 -21.77 -0.06
C PHE A 81 -5.35 -22.33 -1.45
N HIS A 82 -4.94 -21.45 -2.36
CA HIS A 82 -4.57 -21.82 -3.71
C HIS A 82 -3.27 -21.11 -4.12
N PRO A 83 -2.27 -21.82 -4.68
CA PRO A 83 -1.05 -21.21 -5.16
C PRO A 83 -1.33 -20.37 -6.42
N THR A 84 -1.33 -19.05 -6.24
CA THR A 84 -1.61 -18.08 -7.31
C THR A 84 -0.32 -17.44 -7.84
N ASN A 85 -0.35 -17.03 -9.11
CA ASN A 85 0.76 -16.29 -9.71
C ASN A 85 1.04 -14.98 -8.95
N LYS A 86 2.31 -14.72 -8.65
CA LYS A 86 2.78 -13.54 -7.92
C LYS A 86 2.33 -12.22 -8.55
N VAL A 87 2.24 -12.15 -9.89
CA VAL A 87 1.82 -10.93 -10.60
C VAL A 87 0.35 -10.64 -10.35
N VAL A 88 -0.49 -11.68 -10.36
CA VAL A 88 -1.93 -11.56 -10.07
C VAL A 88 -2.13 -11.18 -8.60
N LEU A 89 -1.40 -11.82 -7.68
CA LEU A 89 -1.44 -11.52 -6.25
C LEU A 89 -1.01 -10.07 -5.97
N PHE A 90 0.06 -9.60 -6.63
CA PHE A 90 0.49 -8.21 -6.55
C PHE A 90 -0.60 -7.24 -7.01
N GLY A 91 -1.27 -7.53 -8.13
CA GLY A 91 -2.40 -6.73 -8.62
C GLY A 91 -3.54 -6.63 -7.59
N HIS A 92 -3.87 -7.72 -6.90
CA HIS A 92 -4.90 -7.71 -5.86
C HIS A 92 -4.49 -6.85 -4.65
N HIS A 93 -3.27 -7.02 -4.15
CA HIS A 93 -2.77 -6.19 -3.04
C HIS A 93 -2.66 -4.71 -3.44
N PHE A 94 -2.19 -4.43 -4.66
CA PHE A 94 -2.11 -3.07 -5.17
C PHE A 94 -3.50 -2.43 -5.27
N ALA A 95 -4.48 -3.13 -5.84
CA ALA A 95 -5.85 -2.65 -5.93
C ALA A 95 -6.49 -2.41 -4.54
N ALA A 96 -6.19 -3.26 -3.57
CA ALA A 96 -6.70 -3.11 -2.20
C ALA A 96 -6.16 -1.85 -1.49
N ILE A 97 -4.93 -1.42 -1.80
CA ILE A 97 -4.30 -0.24 -1.19
C ILE A 97 -4.56 1.04 -2.00
N ALA A 98 -4.70 0.93 -3.32
CA ALA A 98 -4.86 2.07 -4.24
C ALA A 98 -6.21 2.80 -4.15
N GLY A 99 -6.98 2.61 -3.07
CA GLY A 99 -8.31 3.17 -2.84
C GLY A 99 -8.33 4.69 -2.57
N ALA A 100 -9.06 5.13 -1.54
CA ALA A 100 -9.24 6.56 -1.26
C ALA A 100 -7.94 7.30 -0.87
N GLY A 101 -6.93 6.57 -0.37
CA GLY A 101 -5.69 7.13 0.15
C GLY A 101 -4.93 8.00 -0.87
N PRO A 102 -4.59 7.48 -2.06
CA PRO A 102 -3.96 8.26 -3.13
C PRO A 102 -4.78 9.45 -3.63
N LEU A 103 -6.10 9.42 -3.48
CA LEU A 103 -7.00 10.45 -4.00
C LEU A 103 -7.17 11.62 -3.00
N LEU A 104 -7.48 11.31 -1.75
CA LEU A 104 -7.75 12.30 -0.70
C LEU A 104 -6.47 12.71 0.05
N GLY A 105 -5.52 11.79 0.22
CA GLY A 105 -4.30 11.99 1.01
C GLY A 105 -3.47 13.19 0.55
N PRO A 106 -3.13 13.33 -0.75
CA PRO A 106 -2.38 14.49 -1.23
C PRO A 106 -3.11 15.81 -1.07
N VAL A 107 -4.44 15.83 -1.22
CA VAL A 107 -5.25 17.04 -1.06
C VAL A 107 -5.27 17.49 0.39
N LEU A 108 -5.44 16.56 1.33
CA LEU A 108 -5.39 16.83 2.76
C LEU A 108 -3.97 17.26 3.20
N ALA A 109 -2.94 16.60 2.67
CA ALA A 109 -1.54 16.92 2.97
C ALA A 109 -1.15 18.32 2.45
N ALA A 110 -1.68 18.74 1.29
CA ALA A 110 -1.42 20.06 0.73
C ALA A 110 -1.93 21.22 1.59
N GLN A 111 -2.92 20.98 2.47
CA GLN A 111 -3.43 21.99 3.40
C GLN A 111 -2.35 22.43 4.41
N PHE A 112 -1.40 21.55 4.74
CA PHE A 112 -0.26 21.85 5.60
C PHE A 112 0.91 22.49 4.84
N GLY A 113 0.69 22.89 3.59
CA GLY A 113 1.71 23.36 2.68
C GLY A 113 2.28 22.23 1.83
N PHE A 114 2.72 22.58 0.64
CA PHE A 114 3.21 21.65 -0.36
C PHE A 114 4.42 20.83 0.13
N LEU A 115 5.44 21.48 0.68
CA LEU A 115 6.68 20.81 1.08
C LEU A 115 6.50 19.91 2.31
N PRO A 116 5.85 20.35 3.42
CA PRO A 116 5.53 19.47 4.55
C PRO A 116 4.65 18.29 4.13
N GLY A 117 3.64 18.53 3.29
CA GLY A 117 2.76 17.48 2.76
C GLY A 117 3.53 16.44 1.94
N PHE A 118 4.41 16.89 1.03
CA PHE A 118 5.25 15.99 0.24
C PHE A 118 6.21 15.17 1.11
N LEU A 119 6.90 15.80 2.06
CA LEU A 119 7.80 15.09 2.97
C LEU A 119 7.05 14.07 3.82
N TRP A 120 5.86 14.42 4.32
CA TRP A 120 5.02 13.49 5.06
C TRP A 120 4.61 12.29 4.21
N LEU A 121 4.19 12.52 2.95
CA LEU A 121 3.83 11.44 2.03
C LEU A 121 5.01 10.49 1.79
N VAL A 122 6.21 11.03 1.55
CA VAL A 122 7.38 10.20 1.25
C VAL A 122 7.91 9.49 2.50
N ILE A 123 8.14 10.22 3.59
CA ILE A 123 8.72 9.67 4.82
C ILE A 123 7.72 8.77 5.53
N GLY A 124 6.46 9.22 5.67
CA GLY A 124 5.40 8.47 6.32
C GLY A 124 5.06 7.17 5.60
N ALA A 125 5.04 7.18 4.26
CA ALA A 125 4.84 5.94 3.49
C ALA A 125 5.98 4.93 3.71
N VAL A 126 7.24 5.40 3.77
CA VAL A 126 8.40 4.51 3.96
C VAL A 126 8.49 3.96 5.38
N LEU A 127 8.33 4.81 6.39
CA LEU A 127 8.59 4.45 7.78
C LEU A 127 7.40 3.81 8.49
N ALA A 128 6.17 4.24 8.17
CA ALA A 128 4.96 3.74 8.81
C ALA A 128 4.18 2.81 7.89
N GLY A 129 3.68 3.32 6.76
CA GLY A 129 2.74 2.57 5.91
C GLY A 129 3.30 1.25 5.38
N ALA A 130 4.41 1.31 4.63
CA ALA A 130 5.02 0.13 4.04
C ALA A 130 5.53 -0.87 5.10
N VAL A 131 5.97 -0.36 6.26
CA VAL A 131 6.43 -1.20 7.38
C VAL A 131 5.26 -1.94 8.02
N GLN A 132 4.18 -1.22 8.32
CA GLN A 132 2.96 -1.79 8.87
C GLN A 132 2.42 -2.90 7.96
N ASP A 133 2.24 -2.60 6.67
CA ASP A 133 1.71 -3.54 5.69
C ASP A 133 2.58 -4.80 5.58
N PHE A 134 3.90 -4.61 5.56
CA PHE A 134 4.85 -5.73 5.50
C PHE A 134 4.81 -6.60 6.76
N ILE A 135 4.80 -5.99 7.96
CA ILE A 135 4.77 -6.72 9.23
C ILE A 135 3.45 -7.50 9.38
N ILE A 136 2.31 -6.86 9.12
CA ILE A 136 0.99 -7.50 9.24
C ILE A 136 0.85 -8.64 8.22
N LEU A 137 1.31 -8.42 6.98
CA LEU A 137 1.29 -9.47 5.95
C LEU A 137 2.09 -10.70 6.40
N VAL A 138 3.31 -10.51 6.92
CA VAL A 138 4.13 -11.65 7.36
C VAL A 138 3.56 -12.31 8.61
N ALA A 139 3.01 -11.53 9.56
CA ALA A 139 2.35 -12.07 10.74
C ALA A 139 1.14 -12.94 10.36
N SER A 140 0.29 -12.47 9.44
CA SER A 140 -0.84 -13.23 8.91
C SER A 140 -0.38 -14.51 8.20
N MET A 141 0.66 -14.43 7.36
CA MET A 141 1.21 -15.61 6.67
C MET A 141 1.75 -16.68 7.63
N ARG A 142 2.32 -16.29 8.77
CA ARG A 142 2.78 -17.23 9.82
C ARG A 142 1.62 -17.88 10.58
N ARG A 143 0.47 -17.22 10.63
CA ARG A 143 -0.75 -17.69 11.29
C ARG A 143 -1.78 -18.22 10.29
N ASN A 144 -1.33 -18.79 9.17
CA ASN A 144 -2.19 -19.41 8.14
C ASN A 144 -3.18 -18.47 7.47
N GLY A 145 -2.83 -17.20 7.28
CA GLY A 145 -3.72 -16.22 6.65
C GLY A 145 -4.82 -15.68 7.58
N ARG A 146 -4.69 -15.88 8.90
CA ARG A 146 -5.63 -15.33 9.89
C ARG A 146 -5.67 -13.81 9.86
N SER A 147 -6.82 -13.26 10.23
CA SER A 147 -7.04 -11.82 10.28
C SER A 147 -6.34 -11.19 11.48
N LEU A 148 -6.03 -9.88 11.43
CA LEU A 148 -5.38 -9.17 12.54
C LEU A 148 -6.14 -9.32 13.88
N PRO A 149 -7.48 -9.23 13.93
CA PRO A 149 -8.22 -9.44 15.17
C PRO A 149 -8.08 -10.87 15.73
N GLU A 150 -8.04 -11.89 14.87
CA GLU A 150 -7.82 -13.28 15.30
C GLU A 150 -6.42 -13.48 15.86
N ILE A 151 -5.41 -12.87 15.22
CA ILE A 151 -4.04 -12.91 15.74
C ILE A 151 -3.97 -12.21 17.12
N ALA A 152 -4.62 -11.06 17.26
CA ALA A 152 -4.68 -10.34 18.53
C ALA A 152 -5.42 -11.14 19.61
N HIS A 153 -6.47 -11.87 19.24
CA HIS A 153 -7.21 -12.76 20.13
C HIS A 153 -6.32 -13.90 20.65
N ASP A 154 -5.56 -14.55 19.77
CA ASP A 154 -4.72 -15.69 20.11
C ASP A 154 -3.50 -15.30 20.97
N GLU A 155 -2.92 -14.13 20.76
CA GLU A 155 -1.69 -13.69 21.45
C GLU A 155 -1.96 -12.93 22.76
N LEU A 156 -3.00 -12.10 22.80
CA LEU A 156 -3.27 -11.17 23.91
C LEU A 156 -4.56 -11.49 24.68
N GLY A 157 -5.36 -12.42 24.17
CA GLY A 157 -6.60 -12.88 24.79
C GLY A 157 -7.87 -12.23 24.24
N SER A 158 -9.01 -12.69 24.75
CA SER A 158 -10.33 -12.41 24.18
C SER A 158 -10.71 -10.92 24.19
N VAL A 159 -10.36 -10.19 25.25
CA VAL A 159 -10.66 -8.76 25.36
C VAL A 159 -9.95 -7.96 24.27
N THR A 160 -8.67 -8.21 24.03
CA THR A 160 -7.90 -7.50 23.02
C THR A 160 -8.29 -7.92 21.61
N GLY A 161 -8.61 -9.21 21.39
CA GLY A 161 -9.14 -9.69 20.12
C GLY A 161 -10.45 -9.02 19.72
N THR A 162 -11.41 -8.96 20.64
CA THR A 162 -12.71 -8.31 20.41
C THR A 162 -12.57 -6.80 20.23
N ALA A 163 -11.76 -6.13 21.05
CA ALA A 163 -11.48 -4.71 20.88
C ALA A 163 -10.83 -4.41 19.51
N THR A 164 -9.89 -5.23 19.07
CA THR A 164 -9.25 -5.10 17.75
C THR A 164 -10.24 -5.34 16.63
N ALA A 165 -11.14 -6.33 16.76
CA ALA A 165 -12.18 -6.60 15.77
C ALA A 165 -13.11 -5.38 15.60
N VAL A 166 -13.57 -4.80 16.72
CA VAL A 166 -14.42 -3.61 16.71
C VAL A 166 -13.67 -2.41 16.10
N ALA A 167 -12.41 -2.20 16.48
CA ALA A 167 -11.61 -1.10 15.96
C ALA A 167 -11.37 -1.24 14.44
N VAL A 168 -11.02 -2.42 13.96
CA VAL A 168 -10.84 -2.68 12.52
C VAL A 168 -12.14 -2.47 11.76
N LEU A 169 -13.26 -3.01 12.26
CA LEU A 169 -14.57 -2.80 11.63
C LEU A 169 -14.92 -1.31 11.56
N PHE A 170 -14.72 -0.57 12.66
CA PHE A 170 -14.96 0.86 12.71
C PHE A 170 -14.11 1.63 11.69
N ILE A 171 -12.81 1.35 11.62
CA ILE A 171 -11.90 1.98 10.65
C ILE A 171 -12.32 1.66 9.22
N VAL A 172 -12.69 0.41 8.91
CA VAL A 172 -13.16 0.01 7.58
C VAL A 172 -14.44 0.75 7.21
N VAL A 173 -15.40 0.86 8.13
CA VAL A 173 -16.65 1.60 7.89
C VAL A 173 -16.38 3.08 7.62
N VAL A 174 -15.54 3.73 8.42
CA VAL A 174 -15.17 5.15 8.22
C VAL A 174 -14.43 5.33 6.90
N ALA A 175 -13.51 4.44 6.55
CA ALA A 175 -12.78 4.49 5.29
C ALA A 175 -13.72 4.32 4.08
N LEU A 176 -14.66 3.38 4.14
CA LEU A 176 -15.67 3.17 3.10
C LEU A 176 -16.63 4.36 2.98
N ALA A 177 -17.04 4.96 4.10
CA ALA A 177 -17.86 6.16 4.10
C ALA A 177 -17.15 7.35 3.45
N GLY A 178 -15.86 7.56 3.77
CA GLY A 178 -15.03 8.59 3.15
C GLY A 178 -14.83 8.36 1.65
N LEU A 179 -14.55 7.12 1.24
CA LEU A 179 -14.44 6.75 -0.18
C LEU A 179 -15.78 6.98 -0.91
N GLY A 180 -16.89 6.52 -0.32
CA GLY A 180 -18.22 6.71 -0.88
C GLY A 180 -18.56 8.17 -1.09
N PHE A 181 -18.27 9.03 -0.11
CA PHE A 181 -18.45 10.48 -0.22
C PHE A 181 -17.62 11.08 -1.37
N ALA A 182 -16.36 10.68 -1.51
CA ALA A 182 -15.51 11.15 -2.60
C ALA A 182 -16.04 10.72 -3.98
N VAL A 183 -16.46 9.45 -4.11
CA VAL A 183 -16.99 8.89 -5.36
C VAL A 183 -18.31 9.56 -5.76
N VAL A 184 -19.23 9.78 -4.80
CA VAL A 184 -20.51 10.45 -5.07
C VAL A 184 -20.27 11.87 -5.60
N ASN A 185 -19.39 12.64 -4.96
CA ASN A 185 -19.07 13.99 -5.43
C ASN A 185 -18.40 13.98 -6.81
N ALA A 186 -17.53 13.01 -7.08
CA ALA A 186 -16.87 12.89 -8.38
C ALA A 186 -17.84 12.51 -9.53
N LEU A 187 -18.92 11.78 -9.22
CA LEU A 187 -19.84 11.23 -10.21
C LEU A 187 -21.20 11.95 -10.28
N PHE A 188 -21.45 12.92 -9.40
CA PHE A 188 -22.75 13.60 -9.29
C PHE A 188 -23.27 14.16 -10.63
N HIS A 189 -22.37 14.67 -11.47
CA HIS A 189 -22.71 15.19 -12.81
C HIS A 189 -22.35 14.24 -13.97
N ASN A 190 -21.96 12.99 -13.70
CA ASN A 190 -21.51 12.05 -14.71
C ASN A 190 -22.37 10.76 -14.72
N ALA A 191 -23.48 10.81 -15.46
CA ALA A 191 -24.40 9.69 -15.61
C ALA A 191 -23.72 8.43 -16.19
N TRP A 192 -22.75 8.59 -17.09
CA TRP A 192 -21.99 7.47 -17.68
C TRP A 192 -21.10 6.76 -16.64
N GLY A 193 -20.46 7.52 -15.75
CA GLY A 193 -19.67 6.97 -14.66
C GLY A 193 -20.54 6.19 -13.66
N THR A 194 -21.69 6.75 -13.28
CA THR A 194 -22.67 6.08 -12.41
C THR A 194 -23.17 4.77 -13.01
N PHE A 195 -23.52 4.76 -14.30
CA PHE A 195 -23.92 3.53 -14.99
C PHE A 195 -22.81 2.46 -14.98
N THR A 196 -21.57 2.85 -15.29
CA THR A 196 -20.43 1.93 -15.34
C THR A 196 -20.17 1.29 -13.98
N ILE A 197 -20.21 2.06 -12.89
CA ILE A 197 -20.05 1.53 -11.53
C ILE A 197 -21.24 0.67 -11.14
N ALA A 198 -22.47 1.12 -11.44
CA ALA A 198 -23.68 0.35 -11.14
C ALA A 198 -23.66 -1.03 -11.82
N MET A 199 -23.10 -1.14 -13.03
CA MET A 199 -22.92 -2.42 -13.73
C MET A 199 -21.90 -3.36 -13.08
N THR A 200 -20.99 -2.87 -12.22
CA THR A 200 -20.06 -3.76 -11.51
C THR A 200 -20.78 -4.65 -10.48
N ILE A 201 -21.91 -4.20 -9.93
CA ILE A 201 -22.73 -4.96 -8.99
C ILE A 201 -23.30 -6.24 -9.63
N PRO A 202 -24.11 -6.18 -10.71
CA PRO A 202 -24.65 -7.38 -11.34
C PRO A 202 -23.55 -8.27 -11.93
N ILE A 203 -22.47 -7.69 -12.49
CA ILE A 203 -21.31 -8.46 -12.98
C ILE A 203 -20.67 -9.24 -11.82
N GLY A 204 -20.51 -8.61 -10.65
CA GLY A 204 -19.98 -9.25 -9.46
C GLY A 204 -20.85 -10.42 -8.99
N PHE A 205 -22.18 -10.23 -8.96
CA PHE A 205 -23.11 -11.33 -8.66
C PHE A 205 -23.02 -12.47 -9.68
N MET A 206 -23.03 -12.15 -10.98
CA MET A 206 -22.89 -13.16 -12.04
C MET A 206 -21.57 -13.95 -11.92
N MET A 207 -20.46 -13.25 -11.67
CA MET A 207 -19.16 -13.89 -11.49
C MET A 207 -19.15 -14.77 -10.22
N GLY A 208 -19.76 -14.29 -9.13
CA GLY A 208 -19.92 -15.07 -7.89
C GLY A 208 -20.69 -16.37 -8.10
N PHE A 209 -21.81 -16.31 -8.82
CA PHE A 209 -22.59 -17.52 -9.18
C PHE A 209 -21.84 -18.46 -10.12
N TYR A 210 -21.00 -17.93 -11.02
CA TYR A 210 -20.18 -18.75 -11.92
C TYR A 210 -19.06 -19.48 -11.18
N LEU A 211 -18.42 -18.83 -10.20
CA LEU A 211 -17.31 -19.38 -9.41
C LEU A 211 -17.75 -20.35 -8.30
N GLN A 212 -19.01 -20.31 -7.85
CA GLN A 212 -19.57 -21.26 -6.88
C GLN A 212 -20.02 -22.59 -7.51
N LYS A 213 -19.87 -22.78 -8.84
CA LYS A 213 -20.07 -24.05 -9.53
C LYS A 213 -18.75 -24.80 -9.68
#